data_AF-A0A0F9GM46-F1
#
_entry.id   AF-A0A0F9GM46-F1
#
_cell.length_a   1.000
_cell.length_b   1.000
_cell.length_c   1.000
_cell.angle_alpha   90.00
_cell.angle_beta   90.00
_cell.angle_gamma   90.00
#
_symmetry.space_group_name_H-M   'P 1'
#
loop_
_entity.id
_entity.type
_entity.pdbx_description
1 polymer ?
#
loop_
_entity_poly.entity_id
_entity_poly.type
_entity_poly.pdbx_seq_one_letter_code
_entity_poly.pdbx_strand_id
1 'polypeptide(L)'
;MTRKRVTKKIEAEDVTCDVCGVDAKETKWSIPSRCRICERDLCQKCEVFDDREHGDHPYRFCRRCWDIGKQYREKQRILQLRCDGSVCREQKEWEAAVRQEQTAPADAGEHS
;
A
#
# COMPACT_ATOMS: atom_id res chain seq x y z
N MET A 1 8.69 -43.35 -15.27
CA MET A 1 9.13 -42.08 -15.92
C MET A 1 9.52 -41.10 -14.83
N THR A 2 10.81 -40.82 -14.66
CA THR A 2 11.33 -40.00 -13.55
C THR A 2 11.45 -38.54 -13.99
N ARG A 3 10.65 -37.64 -13.42
CA ARG A 3 10.72 -36.20 -13.73
C ARG A 3 12.04 -35.64 -13.19
N LYS A 4 12.93 -35.17 -14.08
CA LYS A 4 14.14 -34.44 -13.68
C LYS A 4 13.74 -33.06 -13.16
N ARG A 5 14.04 -32.75 -11.89
CA ARG A 5 13.95 -31.38 -11.35
C ARG A 5 15.08 -30.55 -11.95
N VAL A 6 14.73 -29.47 -12.64
CA VAL A 6 15.67 -28.44 -13.08
C VAL A 6 15.57 -27.28 -12.11
N THR A 7 16.62 -27.04 -11.33
CA THR A 7 16.76 -25.86 -10.48
C THR A 7 17.50 -24.78 -11.25
N LYS A 8 16.81 -23.69 -11.62
CA LYS A 8 17.45 -22.46 -12.10
C LYS A 8 17.80 -21.59 -10.89
N LYS A 9 19.03 -21.07 -10.85
CA LYS A 9 19.39 -19.99 -9.92
C LYS A 9 18.68 -18.71 -10.40
N ILE A 10 17.95 -18.07 -9.51
CA ILE A 10 17.39 -16.74 -9.73
C ILE A 10 18.44 -15.77 -9.20
N GLU A 11 19.03 -14.96 -10.07
CA GLU A 11 19.90 -13.87 -9.63
C GLU A 11 19.01 -12.78 -9.03
N ALA A 12 19.25 -12.42 -7.78
CA ALA A 12 18.49 -11.37 -7.12
C ALA A 12 19.03 -10.02 -7.62
N GLU A 13 18.20 -9.18 -8.23
CA GLU A 13 18.55 -7.79 -8.57
C GLU A 13 18.95 -7.01 -7.33
N ASP A 14 20.01 -6.20 -7.42
CA ASP A 14 20.46 -5.33 -6.34
C ASP A 14 19.50 -4.15 -6.20
N VAL A 15 18.72 -4.17 -5.12
CA VAL A 15 17.75 -3.12 -4.81
C VAL A 15 18.34 -2.20 -3.75
N THR A 16 18.35 -0.91 -4.06
CA THR A 16 18.86 0.15 -3.20
C THR A 16 17.70 0.87 -2.52
N CYS A 17 17.90 1.37 -1.30
CA CYS A 17 16.88 2.16 -0.64
C CYS A 17 16.81 3.58 -1.23
N ASP A 18 15.64 3.98 -1.73
CA ASP A 18 15.38 5.30 -2.32
C ASP A 18 15.42 6.47 -1.30
N VAL A 19 15.56 6.17 -0.01
CA VAL A 19 15.58 7.17 1.07
C VAL A 19 17.01 7.44 1.56
N CYS A 20 17.83 6.40 1.74
CA CYS A 20 19.17 6.52 2.31
C CYS A 20 20.29 6.01 1.40
N GLY A 21 19.96 5.41 0.25
CA GLY A 21 20.94 4.94 -0.74
C GLY A 21 21.73 3.69 -0.33
N VAL A 22 21.40 3.06 0.79
CA VAL A 22 22.05 1.80 1.21
C VAL A 22 21.39 0.60 0.53
N ASP A 23 22.14 -0.48 0.33
CA ASP A 23 21.64 -1.72 -0.22
C ASP A 23 20.54 -2.30 0.68
N ALA A 24 19.32 -2.43 0.14
CA ALA A 24 18.17 -2.91 0.89
C ALA A 24 18.30 -4.41 1.27
N LYS A 25 19.21 -5.14 0.61
CA LYS A 25 19.55 -6.54 0.91
C LYS A 25 20.49 -6.72 2.10
N GLU A 26 21.32 -5.74 2.44
CA GLU A 26 22.26 -5.86 3.57
C GLU A 26 21.51 -6.02 4.91
N THR A 27 20.25 -5.61 4.97
CA THR A 27 19.36 -5.91 6.08
C THR A 27 18.79 -7.33 5.97
N LYS A 28 19.63 -8.32 6.33
CA LYS A 28 19.31 -9.66 6.85
C LYS A 28 18.03 -10.32 6.27
N TRP A 29 18.18 -11.04 5.16
CA TRP A 29 17.26 -12.06 4.61
C TRP A 29 15.86 -11.63 4.17
N SER A 30 15.53 -10.34 4.15
CA SER A 30 14.21 -9.86 3.70
C SER A 30 14.30 -9.23 2.32
N ILE A 31 13.30 -9.51 1.49
CA ILE A 31 13.00 -8.73 0.27
C ILE A 31 12.86 -7.26 0.69
N PRO A 32 13.41 -6.30 -0.07
CA PRO A 32 13.20 -4.87 0.16
C PRO A 32 11.73 -4.55 0.34
N SER A 33 11.40 -3.74 1.33
CA SER A 33 10.02 -3.32 1.54
C SER A 33 9.68 -2.18 0.61
N ARG A 34 8.51 -2.23 -0.01
CA ARG A 34 8.04 -1.16 -0.91
C ARG A 34 7.02 -0.29 -0.19
N CYS A 35 7.20 1.04 -0.25
CA CYS A 35 6.24 1.96 0.34
C CYS A 35 4.86 1.80 -0.32
N ARG A 36 3.82 1.54 0.46
CA ARG A 36 2.45 1.37 -0.05
C ARG A 36 1.88 2.60 -0.78
N ILE A 37 2.41 3.79 -0.53
CA ILE A 37 1.88 5.05 -1.07
C ILE A 37 2.69 5.57 -2.25
N CYS A 38 4.01 5.68 -2.09
CA CYS A 38 4.89 6.27 -3.11
C CYS A 38 5.74 5.24 -3.86
N GLU A 39 5.53 3.95 -3.57
CA GLU A 39 6.15 2.82 -4.26
C GLU A 39 7.68 2.76 -4.24
N ARG A 40 8.33 3.57 -3.41
CA ARG A 40 9.78 3.56 -3.20
C ARG A 40 10.25 2.30 -2.49
N ASP A 41 11.43 1.84 -2.84
CA ASP A 41 12.12 0.74 -2.17
C ASP A 41 12.79 1.22 -0.88
N LEU A 42 12.57 0.49 0.20
CA LEU A 42 12.96 0.83 1.56
C LEU A 42 13.79 -0.29 2.16
N CYS A 43 14.90 0.08 2.80
CA CYS A 43 15.58 -0.80 3.73
C CYS A 43 14.78 -0.88 5.04
N GLN A 44 15.07 -1.89 5.87
CA GLN A 44 14.43 -2.07 7.18
C GLN A 44 14.57 -0.85 8.11
N LYS A 45 15.58 0.00 7.90
CA LYS A 45 15.80 1.22 8.71
C LYS A 45 14.90 2.39 8.28
N CYS A 46 14.46 2.40 7.03
CA CYS A 46 13.68 3.50 6.45
C CYS A 46 12.18 3.17 6.32
N GLU A 47 11.81 1.91 6.52
CA GLU A 47 10.41 1.52 6.64
C GLU A 47 9.82 1.88 8.01
N VAL A 48 8.54 2.22 7.99
CA VAL A 48 7.69 2.42 9.15
C VAL A 48 6.40 1.67 8.88
N PHE A 49 5.82 1.06 9.90
CA PHE A 49 4.59 0.30 9.79
C PHE A 49 3.78 0.44 11.08
N ASP A 50 2.49 0.14 10.99
CA ASP A 50 1.62 0.10 12.17
C ASP A 50 1.80 -1.25 12.87
N ASP A 51 2.26 -1.24 14.12
CA ASP A 51 2.43 -2.43 14.94
C ASP A 51 1.08 -3.04 15.38
N ARG A 52 -0.02 -2.32 15.16
CA ARG A 52 -1.38 -2.74 15.52
C ARG A 52 -2.14 -3.41 14.38
N GLU A 53 -1.60 -3.41 13.16
CA GLU A 53 -2.16 -4.24 12.09
C GLU A 53 -1.90 -5.72 12.40
N HIS A 54 -2.95 -6.44 12.79
CA HIS A 54 -2.91 -7.89 12.97
C HIS A 54 -3.00 -8.58 11.61
N GLY A 55 -1.86 -8.77 10.96
CA GLY A 55 -1.71 -9.57 9.75
C GLY A 55 -0.28 -10.05 9.59
N ASP A 56 -0.10 -11.19 8.91
CA ASP A 56 1.22 -11.78 8.67
C ASP A 56 2.14 -10.86 7.82
N HIS A 57 1.55 -9.86 7.16
CA HIS A 57 2.24 -8.89 6.29
C HIS A 57 1.70 -7.46 6.52
N PRO A 58 2.24 -6.70 7.49
CA PRO A 58 1.82 -5.32 7.74
C PRO A 58 2.20 -4.40 6.58
N TYR A 59 1.39 -3.36 6.34
CA TYR A 59 1.74 -2.37 5.31
C TYR A 59 2.98 -1.56 5.72
N ARG A 60 3.92 -1.43 4.77
CA ARG A 60 5.16 -0.67 4.96
C ARG A 60 5.07 0.69 4.29
N PHE A 61 5.59 1.71 4.96
CA PHE A 61 5.57 3.09 4.52
C PHE A 61 6.96 3.73 4.68
N CYS A 62 7.31 4.68 3.81
CA CYS A 62 8.43 5.58 4.11
C CYS A 62 7.99 6.60 5.17
N ARG A 63 8.95 7.16 5.92
CA ARG A 63 8.65 8.11 7.01
C ARG A 63 7.80 9.30 6.56
N ARG A 64 8.08 9.86 5.37
CA ARG A 64 7.31 10.99 4.82
C ARG A 64 5.84 10.64 4.60
N CYS A 65 5.55 9.53 3.92
CA CYS A 65 4.18 9.08 3.69
C CYS A 65 3.48 8.68 5.00
N TRP A 66 4.23 8.11 5.94
CA TRP A 66 3.73 7.83 7.28
C TRP A 66 3.28 9.13 7.97
N ASP A 67 4.10 10.17 8.00
CA ASP A 67 3.80 11.41 8.70
C ASP A 67 2.62 12.17 8.05
N ILE A 68 2.57 12.26 6.72
CA ILE A 68 1.44 12.86 5.98
C ILE A 68 0.14 12.10 6.26
N GLY A 69 0.21 10.76 6.26
CA GLY A 69 -0.93 9.88 6.46
C GLY A 69 -1.47 9.84 7.89
N LYS A 70 -0.79 10.46 8.87
CA LYS A 70 -1.12 10.35 10.30
C LYS A 70 -2.59 10.70 10.59
N GLN A 71 -3.05 11.83 10.08
CA GLN A 71 -4.43 12.29 10.25
C GLN A 71 -5.47 11.32 9.64
N TYR A 72 -5.12 10.66 8.54
CA TYR A 72 -6.02 9.74 7.85
C TYR A 72 -6.07 8.38 8.55
N ARG A 73 -4.93 7.88 9.04
CA ARG A 73 -4.89 6.64 9.85
C ARG A 73 -5.64 6.81 11.17
N GLU A 74 -5.56 7.98 11.80
CA GLU A 74 -6.35 8.29 12.99
C GLU A 74 -7.85 8.32 12.70
N LYS A 75 -8.28 8.95 11.60
CA LYS A 75 -9.68 8.90 11.14
C LYS A 75 -10.15 7.48 10.86
N GLN A 76 -9.37 6.70 10.11
CA GLN A 76 -9.66 5.30 9.83
C GLN A 76 -9.79 4.48 11.11
N ARG A 77 -8.94 4.75 12.11
CA ARG A 77 -9.01 4.09 13.42
C ARG A 77 -10.28 4.43 14.18
N ILE A 78 -10.68 5.69 14.20
CA ILE A 78 -11.95 6.11 14.82
C ILE A 78 -13.13 5.43 14.11
N LEU A 79 -13.07 5.32 12.78
CA LEU A 79 -14.10 4.64 11.99
C LEU A 79 -14.13 3.12 12.24
N GLN A 80 -12.97 2.46 12.37
CA GLN A 80 -12.89 1.04 12.73
C GLN A 80 -13.35 0.75 14.16
N LEU A 81 -13.09 1.65 15.11
CA LEU A 81 -13.61 1.56 16.48
C LEU A 81 -15.12 1.82 16.54
N ARG A 82 -15.66 2.57 15.56
CA ARG A 82 -17.10 2.78 15.34
C ARG A 82 -17.71 1.72 14.41
N CYS A 83 -17.28 0.47 14.51
CA CYS A 83 -18.00 -0.67 13.93
C CYS A 83 -19.35 -0.90 14.67
N ASP A 84 -20.22 0.11 14.65
CA ASP A 84 -21.67 -0.04 14.56
C ASP A 84 -22.01 0.03 13.06
N GLY A 85 -22.94 -0.80 12.60
CA GLY A 85 -23.20 -1.12 11.18
C GLY A 85 -23.54 0.02 10.20
N SER A 86 -23.40 1.29 10.57
CA SER A 86 -23.61 2.46 9.70
C SER A 86 -22.44 2.74 8.75
N VAL A 87 -21.19 2.43 9.11
CA VAL A 87 -20.01 2.75 8.28
C VAL A 87 -19.97 1.91 7.00
N CYS A 88 -20.45 0.66 7.02
CA CYS A 88 -20.63 -0.15 5.82
C CYS A 88 -21.67 0.44 4.85
N ARG A 89 -22.61 1.24 5.35
CA ARG A 89 -23.63 1.89 4.51
C ARG A 89 -23.06 3.15 3.87
N GLU A 90 -22.34 3.98 4.62
CA GLU A 90 -21.68 5.17 4.08
C GLU A 90 -20.58 4.81 3.06
N GLN A 91 -19.84 3.71 3.28
CA GLN A 91 -18.85 3.23 2.31
C GLN A 91 -19.52 2.73 1.02
N LYS A 92 -20.64 2.01 1.12
CA LYS A 92 -21.43 1.60 -0.07
C LYS A 92 -22.05 2.79 -0.79
N GLU A 93 -22.51 3.81 -0.06
CA GLU A 93 -23.05 5.05 -0.62
C GLU A 93 -21.95 5.86 -1.33
N TRP A 94 -20.75 5.93 -0.75
CA TRP A 94 -19.58 6.54 -1.40
C TRP A 94 -19.14 5.78 -2.66
N GLU A 95 -19.03 4.45 -2.58
CA GLU A 95 -18.71 3.59 -3.75
C GLU A 95 -19.78 3.71 -4.85
N ALA A 96 -21.06 3.85 -4.49
CA ALA A 96 -22.15 4.05 -5.45
C ALA A 96 -22.13 5.44 -6.10
N ALA A 97 -21.84 6.50 -5.33
CA ALA A 97 -21.72 7.87 -5.85
C ALA A 97 -20.56 8.01 -6.84
N VAL A 98 -19.39 7.48 -6.48
CA VAL A 98 -18.21 7.46 -7.38
C VAL A 98 -18.51 6.67 -8.66
N ARG A 99 -19.29 5.58 -8.56
CA ARG A 99 -19.69 4.78 -9.72
C ARG A 99 -20.67 5.50 -10.63
N GLN A 100 -21.61 6.27 -10.08
CA GLN A 100 -22.54 7.08 -10.86
C GLN A 100 -21.83 8.22 -11.60
N GLU A 101 -20.89 8.91 -10.95
CA GLU A 101 -20.06 9.94 -11.57
C GLU A 101 -19.18 9.39 -12.70
N GLN A 102 -18.70 8.14 -12.59
CA GLN A 102 -17.91 7.48 -13.63
C GLN A 102 -18.73 6.92 -14.80
N THR A 103 -20.05 6.80 -14.65
CA THR A 103 -20.98 6.40 -15.73
C THR A 103 -21.72 7.57 -16.36
N ALA A 104 -21.51 8.80 -15.88
CA ALA A 104 -22.07 9.97 -16.53
C ALA A 104 -21.42 10.13 -17.91
N PRO A 105 -22.18 10.06 -19.02
CA PRO A 105 -21.61 10.24 -20.34
C PRO A 105 -21.04 11.66 -20.44
N ALA A 106 -19.78 11.75 -20.86
CA ALA A 106 -19.17 12.98 -21.29
C ALA A 106 -19.81 13.41 -22.63
N ASP A 107 -21.00 13.99 -22.59
CA ASP A 107 -21.47 14.85 -23.69
C ASP A 107 -22.64 15.75 -23.27
N ALA A 108 -22.28 16.96 -22.85
CA ALA A 108 -23.07 18.15 -23.13
C ALA A 108 -22.06 19.27 -23.40
N GLY A 109 -21.31 19.09 -24.49
CA GLY A 109 -20.56 20.17 -25.12
C GLY A 109 -21.53 21.25 -25.61
N GLU A 110 -21.28 22.44 -25.12
CA GLU A 110 -22.08 23.66 -25.15
C GLU A 110 -21.84 24.44 -26.47
N HIS A 111 -22.68 25.47 -26.72
CA HIS A 111 -22.47 26.60 -27.67
C HIS A 111 -22.78 26.45 -29.17
N SER A 112 -23.97 26.91 -29.58
CA SER A 112 -24.21 28.22 -30.28
C SER A 112 -25.51 28.21 -31.06
#